data_AF-A0A5B7B102-F1
#
_entry.id   AF-A0A5B7B102-F1
#
_cell.length_a   1.000
_cell.length_b   1.000
_cell.length_c   1.000
_cell.angle_alpha   90.00
_cell.angle_beta   90.00
_cell.angle_gamma   90.00
#
_symmetry.space_group_name_H-M   'P 1'
#
loop_
_entity.id
_entity.type
_entity.pdbx_description
1 polymer ?
#
loop_
_entity_poly.entity_id
_entity_poly.type
_entity_poly.pdbx_seq_one_letter_code
_entity_poly.pdbx_strand_id
1 'polypeptide(L)'
;MKPVCPFVKAARPDDAFLKKPGENQNKHQAGHEGKAKQQESGESASISPKCPFGYDSQTFKLGPFSCMICKALLFESSKCVPCSHVYCKACISRFKDCPLCGADIEKIEADTNLQNVVDRFIEGHARIKRSPVNTDEEEAVGEKKTIIYEDVSLERGAFLVQQAMRAFRANNIESAKSRLSLCAEDIREQLERMGNTSELCSQLGAVLGMLGDCCRAMGDAGSAVSYFEESVNFLLKVPKDDLEITHTLSVSLNKIGDLRYYEGDLEAARSHYFQSLNVRRDAIKDHPNVSSQILDVAVSLAKVADVDRNLGNEGMAIERFQEAIKLLESLKLNSEEAGFEQRRLSVLEFLNNQLAQKQADSTP
;
A
#
# COMPACT_ATOMS: atom_id res chain seq x y z
N MET A 1 -36.00 20.81 28.65
CA MET A 1 -36.33 20.03 27.43
C MET A 1 -35.99 20.87 26.21
N LYS A 2 -35.43 20.24 25.16
CA LYS A 2 -35.30 20.78 23.78
C LYS A 2 -36.65 20.58 23.03
N PRO A 3 -36.89 21.14 21.82
CA PRO A 3 -35.92 21.76 20.91
C PRO A 3 -36.26 23.16 20.37
N VAL A 4 -35.19 23.90 20.08
CA VAL A 4 -35.16 25.01 19.10
C VAL A 4 -34.61 24.45 17.79
N CYS A 5 -35.21 24.82 16.66
CA CYS A 5 -34.68 24.54 15.33
C CYS A 5 -34.39 25.88 14.61
N PRO A 6 -33.13 26.37 14.59
CA PRO A 6 -32.85 27.75 14.22
C PRO A 6 -32.33 27.92 12.78
N PHE A 7 -32.93 28.90 12.10
CA PHE A 7 -32.50 29.60 10.87
C PHE A 7 -32.85 29.04 9.47
N VAL A 8 -34.01 29.48 9.01
CA VAL A 8 -34.31 29.87 7.61
C VAL A 8 -34.74 31.35 7.61
N LYS A 9 -34.54 32.09 6.51
CA LYS A 9 -34.75 33.55 6.28
C LYS A 9 -33.66 34.45 6.89
N ALA A 10 -33.18 35.55 6.31
CA ALA A 10 -33.17 36.14 4.93
C ALA A 10 -32.02 37.21 4.88
N ALA A 11 -31.74 38.07 3.90
CA ALA A 11 -32.40 38.49 2.65
C ALA A 11 -31.37 39.05 1.60
N ARG A 12 -31.76 40.09 0.83
CA ARG A 12 -31.03 41.05 -0.04
C ARG A 12 -31.73 42.44 0.13
N PRO A 13 -31.29 43.61 -0.39
CA PRO A 13 -30.35 43.94 -1.50
C PRO A 13 -29.24 44.95 -1.04
N ASP A 14 -28.38 45.64 -1.83
CA ASP A 14 -28.55 46.46 -3.06
C ASP A 14 -27.24 46.62 -3.90
N ASP A 15 -27.40 47.16 -5.12
CA ASP A 15 -26.35 47.43 -6.12
C ASP A 15 -25.46 48.65 -5.85
N ALA A 16 -24.19 48.59 -6.28
CA ALA A 16 -23.42 49.76 -6.72
C ALA A 16 -22.26 49.39 -7.67
N PHE A 17 -22.23 50.00 -8.87
CA PHE A 17 -21.11 49.98 -9.81
C PHE A 17 -19.88 50.74 -9.26
N LEU A 18 -18.65 50.41 -9.71
CA LEU A 18 -17.71 51.35 -10.36
C LEU A 18 -16.42 50.68 -10.91
N LYS A 19 -15.59 51.48 -11.61
CA LYS A 19 -14.61 51.08 -12.64
C LYS A 19 -13.16 50.81 -12.13
N LYS A 20 -12.38 50.10 -12.97
CA LYS A 20 -10.90 50.09 -13.14
C LYS A 20 -10.27 51.52 -13.19
N PRO A 21 -8.92 51.76 -13.12
CA PRO A 21 -7.80 50.90 -13.63
C PRO A 21 -6.39 50.96 -12.94
N GLY A 22 -5.42 50.20 -13.52
CA GLY A 22 -3.96 50.43 -13.47
C GLY A 22 -3.17 49.76 -12.33
N GLU A 23 -1.89 49.37 -12.43
CA GLU A 23 -0.91 49.18 -13.55
C GLU A 23 0.09 48.07 -13.06
N ASN A 24 0.43 47.01 -13.82
CA ASN A 24 1.38 46.89 -14.93
C ASN A 24 2.89 46.83 -14.55
N GLN A 25 3.50 45.64 -14.67
CA GLN A 25 4.87 45.37 -15.19
C GLN A 25 5.08 43.83 -15.27
N ASN A 26 5.08 43.16 -16.45
CA ASN A 26 6.16 43.02 -17.46
C ASN A 26 7.45 42.42 -16.90
N LYS A 27 7.97 41.26 -17.35
CA LYS A 27 8.33 40.74 -18.71
C LYS A 27 8.42 39.19 -18.69
N HIS A 28 8.74 38.37 -19.71
CA HIS A 28 9.06 38.41 -21.17
C HIS A 28 8.45 37.09 -21.78
N GLN A 29 7.86 37.02 -22.99
CA GLN A 29 8.45 36.72 -24.33
C GLN A 29 9.27 35.41 -24.44
N ALA A 30 9.16 34.58 -25.49
CA ALA A 30 8.33 34.52 -26.72
C ALA A 30 8.29 33.03 -27.23
N GLY A 31 7.52 32.54 -28.22
CA GLY A 31 6.52 33.11 -29.12
C GLY A 31 6.66 32.55 -30.56
N HIS A 32 5.60 32.00 -31.16
CA HIS A 32 5.45 31.89 -32.63
C HIS A 32 3.98 31.68 -33.06
N GLU A 33 3.60 32.29 -34.19
CA GLU A 33 2.19 32.50 -34.62
C GLU A 33 1.72 31.55 -35.74
N GLY A 34 0.39 31.46 -35.97
CA GLY A 34 -0.18 30.60 -37.03
C GLY A 34 -1.67 30.74 -37.39
N LYS A 35 -2.22 31.97 -37.44
CA LYS A 35 -3.52 32.38 -38.07
C LYS A 35 -4.57 31.31 -38.44
N ALA A 36 -5.70 31.30 -37.72
CA ALA A 36 -6.96 30.72 -38.21
C ALA A 36 -7.78 31.75 -39.00
N LYS A 37 -8.24 31.40 -40.20
CA LYS A 37 -9.27 32.17 -40.95
C LYS A 37 -10.66 31.73 -40.50
N GLN A 38 -11.56 32.68 -40.29
CA GLN A 38 -13.00 32.40 -40.34
C GLN A 38 -13.40 32.04 -41.77
N GLN A 39 -14.20 31.00 -41.92
CA GLN A 39 -14.97 30.75 -43.13
C GLN A 39 -16.32 30.20 -42.69
N GLU A 40 -17.36 31.02 -42.84
CA GLU A 40 -18.74 30.57 -42.64
C GLU A 40 -19.14 29.68 -43.81
N SER A 41 -19.36 28.39 -43.53
CA SER A 41 -20.09 27.49 -44.41
C SER A 41 -20.98 26.62 -43.52
N GLY A 42 -22.29 26.63 -43.77
CA GLY A 42 -23.26 26.03 -42.87
C GLY A 42 -23.12 24.52 -42.76
N GLU A 43 -22.58 24.05 -41.63
CA GLU A 43 -22.64 22.65 -41.25
C GLU A 43 -23.83 22.42 -40.34
N SER A 44 -24.66 21.43 -40.68
CA SER A 44 -25.73 20.93 -39.82
C SER A 44 -25.11 20.46 -38.51
N ALA A 45 -25.39 21.18 -37.42
CA ALA A 45 -24.90 20.86 -36.08
C ALA A 45 -25.43 19.50 -35.63
N SER A 46 -24.70 18.44 -35.97
CA SER A 46 -24.87 17.13 -35.35
C SER A 46 -24.43 17.26 -33.89
N ILE A 47 -25.40 17.60 -33.03
CA ILE A 47 -25.22 17.53 -31.59
C ILE A 47 -24.91 16.06 -31.30
N SER A 48 -23.64 15.76 -31.10
CA SER A 48 -23.22 14.43 -30.69
C SER A 48 -24.02 14.07 -29.42
N PRO A 49 -24.70 12.92 -29.38
CA PRO A 49 -25.63 12.63 -28.30
C PRO A 49 -24.88 12.55 -26.98
N LYS A 50 -24.97 13.63 -26.20
CA LYS A 50 -24.36 13.72 -24.87
C LYS A 50 -25.14 12.80 -23.95
N CYS A 51 -24.45 11.86 -23.33
CA CYS A 51 -25.04 11.02 -22.30
C CYS A 51 -25.62 11.93 -21.20
N PRO A 52 -26.87 11.74 -20.74
CA PRO A 52 -27.43 12.53 -19.64
C PRO A 52 -26.65 12.36 -18.32
N PHE A 53 -25.79 11.33 -18.23
CA PHE A 53 -24.85 11.11 -17.12
C PHE A 53 -23.45 11.70 -17.36
N GLY A 54 -23.23 12.44 -18.45
CA GLY A 54 -21.99 13.16 -18.73
C GLY A 54 -20.85 12.34 -19.35
N TYR A 55 -21.03 11.03 -19.57
CA TYR A 55 -20.00 10.18 -20.18
C TYR A 55 -19.74 10.53 -21.66
N ASP A 56 -18.49 10.85 -21.98
CA ASP A 56 -17.97 10.93 -23.33
C ASP A 56 -16.82 9.92 -23.57
N SER A 57 -16.33 9.86 -24.80
CA SER A 57 -15.28 8.92 -25.21
C SER A 57 -13.86 9.31 -24.80
N GLN A 58 -13.67 10.46 -24.16
CA GLN A 58 -12.36 10.98 -23.74
C GLN A 58 -12.21 11.00 -22.21
N THR A 59 -13.31 10.86 -21.47
CA THR A 59 -13.36 10.95 -19.99
C THR A 59 -14.11 9.77 -19.34
N PHE A 60 -13.85 8.55 -19.81
CA PHE A 60 -14.51 7.33 -19.33
C PHE A 60 -14.04 6.89 -17.92
N LYS A 61 -14.43 7.65 -16.89
CA LYS A 61 -14.36 7.19 -15.50
C LYS A 61 -15.56 6.27 -15.24
N LEU A 62 -15.30 4.97 -15.03
CA LEU A 62 -16.30 3.88 -15.03
C LEU A 62 -17.49 4.01 -14.05
N GLY A 63 -17.46 4.98 -13.13
CA GLY A 63 -18.64 5.42 -12.38
C GLY A 63 -19.26 4.35 -11.48
N PRO A 64 -20.58 4.38 -11.24
CA PRO A 64 -21.27 3.42 -10.36
C PRO A 64 -21.35 2.00 -10.94
N PHE A 65 -20.92 1.80 -12.19
CA PHE A 65 -20.86 0.50 -12.85
C PHE A 65 -19.48 -0.16 -12.74
N SER A 66 -18.55 0.44 -11.99
CA SER A 66 -17.24 -0.13 -11.74
C SER A 66 -17.24 -1.12 -10.57
N CYS A 67 -16.64 -2.29 -10.78
CA CYS A 67 -16.27 -3.19 -9.70
C CYS A 67 -14.98 -2.68 -9.06
N MET A 68 -15.03 -2.24 -7.81
CA MET A 68 -13.85 -1.72 -7.11
C MET A 68 -12.69 -2.70 -6.91
N ILE A 69 -12.90 -4.02 -7.06
CA ILE A 69 -11.84 -5.03 -6.87
C ILE A 69 -10.96 -5.14 -8.12
N CYS A 70 -11.57 -5.29 -9.31
CA CYS A 70 -10.85 -5.39 -10.59
C CYS A 70 -10.78 -4.05 -11.35
N LYS A 71 -11.46 -3.01 -10.85
CA LYS A 71 -11.60 -1.67 -11.47
C LYS A 71 -12.18 -1.66 -12.89
N ALA A 72 -12.71 -2.77 -13.37
CA ALA A 72 -13.43 -2.89 -14.63
C ALA A 72 -14.95 -2.69 -14.47
N LEU A 73 -15.72 -2.76 -15.56
CA LEU A 73 -17.18 -2.81 -15.49
C LEU A 73 -17.65 -4.08 -14.75
N LEU A 74 -18.78 -3.97 -14.06
CA LEU A 74 -19.40 -5.08 -13.36
C LEU A 74 -19.85 -6.18 -14.34
N PHE A 75 -19.42 -7.41 -14.07
CA PHE A 75 -19.81 -8.61 -14.80
C PHE A 75 -20.30 -9.68 -13.82
N GLU A 76 -21.47 -10.25 -14.10
CA GLU A 76 -22.27 -11.02 -13.13
C GLU A 76 -22.40 -10.26 -11.79
N SER A 77 -22.94 -9.04 -11.86
CA SER A 77 -23.17 -8.14 -10.73
C SER A 77 -23.79 -8.88 -9.55
N SER A 78 -23.14 -8.81 -8.39
CA SER A 78 -23.47 -9.62 -7.21
C SER A 78 -23.39 -8.81 -5.92
N LYS A 79 -24.45 -8.86 -5.11
CA LYS A 79 -24.63 -8.20 -3.82
C LYS A 79 -24.13 -9.08 -2.68
N CYS A 80 -23.38 -8.50 -1.76
CA CYS A 80 -23.04 -9.12 -0.47
C CYS A 80 -24.20 -8.95 0.51
N VAL A 81 -24.69 -10.01 1.13
CA VAL A 81 -25.66 -9.92 2.24
C VAL A 81 -24.89 -10.01 3.58
N PRO A 82 -25.19 -9.13 4.56
CA PRO A 82 -26.29 -8.14 4.62
C PRO A 82 -25.98 -6.75 4.03
N CYS A 83 -24.71 -6.40 3.82
CA CYS A 83 -24.29 -5.01 3.57
C CYS A 83 -24.71 -4.40 2.21
N SER A 84 -25.28 -5.20 1.30
CA SER A 84 -25.77 -4.81 -0.05
C SER A 84 -24.75 -4.21 -1.03
N HIS A 85 -23.45 -4.24 -0.69
CA HIS A 85 -22.37 -3.81 -1.59
C HIS A 85 -22.21 -4.73 -2.80
N VAL A 86 -21.94 -4.15 -3.97
CA VAL A 86 -21.98 -4.85 -5.28
C VAL A 86 -20.61 -4.98 -5.92
N TYR A 87 -20.35 -6.14 -6.51
CA TYR A 87 -19.09 -6.55 -7.13
C TYR A 87 -19.35 -7.48 -8.31
N CYS A 88 -18.33 -7.77 -9.14
CA CYS A 88 -18.40 -8.93 -10.03
C CYS A 88 -18.42 -10.22 -9.20
N LYS A 89 -19.28 -11.19 -9.55
CA LYS A 89 -19.40 -12.49 -8.85
C LYS A 89 -18.05 -13.18 -8.61
N ALA A 90 -17.24 -13.30 -9.67
CA ALA A 90 -15.92 -13.94 -9.62
C ALA A 90 -14.89 -13.15 -8.79
N CYS A 91 -15.06 -11.83 -8.64
CA CYS A 91 -14.20 -11.03 -7.78
C CYS A 91 -14.56 -11.26 -6.31
N ILE A 92 -15.85 -11.21 -5.96
CA ILE A 92 -16.29 -11.30 -4.57
C ILE A 92 -16.24 -12.72 -4.00
N SER A 93 -16.35 -13.75 -4.84
CA SER A 93 -16.22 -15.16 -4.42
C SER A 93 -14.85 -15.55 -3.84
N ARG A 94 -13.82 -14.71 -4.00
CA ARG A 94 -12.50 -14.90 -3.36
C ARG A 94 -12.44 -14.35 -1.91
N PHE A 95 -13.49 -13.70 -1.40
CA PHE A 95 -13.50 -13.05 -0.07
C PHE A 95 -14.56 -13.65 0.86
N LYS A 96 -14.26 -13.68 2.16
CA LYS A 96 -15.22 -14.07 3.22
C LYS A 96 -16.00 -12.89 3.80
N ASP A 97 -15.41 -11.69 3.75
CA ASP A 97 -15.98 -10.44 4.24
C ASP A 97 -15.91 -9.33 3.19
N CYS A 98 -16.88 -8.42 3.23
CA CYS A 98 -17.09 -7.39 2.23
C CYS A 98 -15.91 -6.39 2.16
N PRO A 99 -15.21 -6.25 1.01
CA PRO A 99 -14.08 -5.34 0.87
C PRO A 99 -14.35 -3.84 1.08
N LEU A 100 -15.60 -3.39 1.19
CA LEU A 100 -15.93 -1.99 1.53
C LEU A 100 -16.06 -1.73 3.02
N CYS A 101 -16.78 -2.61 3.73
CA CYS A 101 -17.22 -2.36 5.10
C CYS A 101 -16.67 -3.37 6.12
N GLY A 102 -16.07 -4.47 5.68
CA GLY A 102 -15.57 -5.53 6.57
C GLY A 102 -16.64 -6.36 7.24
N ALA A 103 -17.90 -6.27 6.79
CA ALA A 103 -18.98 -7.14 7.26
C ALA A 103 -18.88 -8.52 6.59
N ASP A 104 -19.06 -9.59 7.37
CA ASP A 104 -19.04 -10.96 6.86
C ASP A 104 -20.10 -11.19 5.78
N ILE A 105 -19.75 -12.01 4.79
CA ILE A 105 -20.63 -12.32 3.66
C ILE A 105 -21.35 -13.63 3.97
N GLU A 106 -22.60 -13.53 4.44
CA GLU A 106 -23.45 -14.70 4.70
C GLU A 106 -23.83 -15.41 3.39
N LYS A 107 -24.10 -14.63 2.34
CA LYS A 107 -24.41 -15.09 0.99
C LYS A 107 -24.15 -14.00 -0.05
N ILE A 108 -23.95 -14.46 -1.28
CA ILE A 108 -23.76 -13.62 -2.47
C ILE A 108 -25.01 -13.79 -3.33
N GLU A 109 -25.75 -12.70 -3.56
CA GLU A 109 -27.00 -12.69 -4.36
C GLU A 109 -26.78 -11.99 -5.70
N ALA A 110 -27.29 -12.54 -6.80
CA ALA A 110 -27.15 -11.92 -8.11
C ALA A 110 -28.02 -10.64 -8.23
N ASP A 111 -27.41 -9.53 -8.61
CA ASP A 111 -28.09 -8.27 -8.90
C ASP A 111 -28.42 -8.15 -10.39
N THR A 112 -29.41 -8.92 -10.83
CA THR A 112 -29.87 -8.92 -12.23
C THR A 112 -30.32 -7.53 -12.69
N ASN A 113 -30.90 -6.72 -11.80
CA ASN A 113 -31.32 -5.36 -12.13
C ASN A 113 -30.12 -4.46 -12.46
N LEU A 114 -29.06 -4.48 -11.64
CA LEU A 114 -27.85 -3.71 -11.96
C LEU A 114 -27.14 -4.27 -13.18
N GLN A 115 -27.04 -5.60 -13.32
CA GLN A 115 -26.40 -6.19 -14.51
C GLN A 115 -27.09 -5.76 -15.81
N ASN A 116 -28.42 -5.80 -15.85
CA ASN A 116 -29.19 -5.33 -17.02
C ASN A 116 -28.94 -3.84 -17.35
N VAL A 117 -28.64 -3.00 -16.35
CA VAL A 117 -28.28 -1.59 -16.57
C VAL A 117 -26.85 -1.46 -17.08
N VAL A 118 -25.92 -2.26 -16.55
CA VAL A 118 -24.51 -2.31 -17.01
C VAL A 118 -24.42 -2.83 -18.44
N ASP A 119 -25.17 -3.88 -18.79
CA ASP A 119 -25.20 -4.45 -20.15
C ASP A 119 -25.74 -3.42 -21.16
N ARG A 120 -26.85 -2.74 -20.84
CA ARG A 120 -27.38 -1.63 -21.66
C ARG A 120 -26.41 -0.45 -21.78
N PHE A 121 -25.62 -0.19 -20.73
CA PHE A 121 -24.57 0.84 -20.76
C PHE A 121 -23.40 0.41 -21.67
N ILE A 122 -22.99 -0.86 -21.64
CA ILE A 122 -22.01 -1.44 -22.57
C ILE A 122 -22.51 -1.31 -24.01
N GLU A 123 -23.75 -1.74 -24.29
CA GLU A 123 -24.36 -1.62 -25.62
C GLU A 123 -24.39 -0.17 -26.14
N GLY A 124 -24.69 0.81 -25.28
CA GLY A 124 -24.78 2.22 -25.65
C GLY A 124 -23.44 2.96 -25.75
N HIS A 125 -22.38 2.49 -25.09
CA HIS A 125 -21.12 3.23 -24.95
C HIS A 125 -19.85 2.50 -25.41
N ALA A 126 -19.87 1.19 -25.64
CA ALA A 126 -18.71 0.44 -26.11
C ALA A 126 -18.34 0.78 -27.57
N ARG A 127 -17.44 1.77 -27.75
CA ARG A 127 -16.95 2.21 -29.07
C ARG A 127 -16.01 1.22 -29.78
N ILE A 128 -15.84 -0.01 -29.27
CA ILE A 128 -15.04 -1.06 -29.90
C ILE A 128 -15.86 -2.35 -29.98
N LYS A 129 -16.59 -2.52 -31.08
CA LYS A 129 -16.76 -3.85 -31.66
C LYS A 129 -15.50 -4.12 -32.50
N ARG A 130 -14.61 -5.01 -32.06
CA ARG A 130 -13.56 -5.51 -32.95
C ARG A 130 -14.23 -6.16 -34.16
N SER A 131 -13.75 -5.86 -35.36
CA SER A 131 -14.23 -6.51 -36.59
C SER A 131 -14.13 -8.04 -36.44
N PRO A 132 -15.07 -8.81 -37.01
CA PRO A 132 -14.81 -10.24 -37.17
C PRO A 132 -13.51 -10.40 -37.96
N VAL A 133 -12.63 -11.28 -37.50
CA VAL A 133 -11.69 -11.92 -38.43
C VAL A 133 -12.57 -12.79 -39.32
N ASN A 134 -12.54 -12.55 -40.62
CA ASN A 134 -13.19 -13.46 -41.56
C ASN A 134 -12.37 -14.76 -41.58
N THR A 135 -12.75 -15.69 -40.72
CA THR A 135 -12.68 -17.11 -41.01
C THR A 135 -14.08 -17.54 -41.42
N ASP A 136 -14.39 -17.33 -42.70
CA ASP A 136 -15.05 -18.39 -43.44
C ASP A 136 -14.03 -19.56 -43.41
N GLU A 137 -14.38 -20.81 -43.10
CA GLU A 137 -15.68 -21.46 -43.28
C GLU A 137 -16.11 -22.30 -42.04
N GLU A 138 -17.43 -22.52 -41.92
CA GLU A 138 -18.12 -23.61 -41.19
C GLU A 138 -17.87 -23.81 -39.67
N GLU A 139 -18.81 -23.36 -38.83
CA GLU A 139 -19.88 -24.21 -38.25
C GLU A 139 -20.73 -23.42 -37.21
N ALA A 140 -21.75 -24.07 -36.62
CA ALA A 140 -22.88 -23.41 -35.96
C ALA A 140 -22.82 -23.32 -34.42
N VAL A 141 -23.81 -22.59 -33.86
CA VAL A 141 -24.24 -22.56 -32.44
C VAL A 141 -23.47 -21.64 -31.49
N GLY A 142 -24.02 -20.44 -31.29
CA GLY A 142 -24.29 -19.95 -29.93
C GLY A 142 -23.11 -19.45 -29.06
N GLU A 143 -22.02 -18.95 -29.64
CA GLU A 143 -20.90 -18.45 -28.84
C GLU A 143 -21.20 -17.10 -28.15
N LYS A 144 -21.25 -17.13 -26.81
CA LYS A 144 -21.06 -15.92 -25.97
C LYS A 144 -19.64 -15.40 -26.18
N LYS A 145 -19.49 -14.43 -27.09
CA LYS A 145 -18.20 -13.80 -27.41
C LYS A 145 -17.65 -13.04 -26.19
N THR A 146 -16.79 -13.69 -25.42
CA THR A 146 -16.20 -13.16 -24.18
C THR A 146 -15.29 -11.97 -24.48
N ILE A 147 -15.73 -10.78 -24.08
CA ILE A 147 -14.91 -9.56 -24.14
C ILE A 147 -13.94 -9.61 -22.96
N ILE A 148 -12.71 -10.04 -23.21
CA ILE A 148 -11.61 -9.97 -22.24
C ILE A 148 -11.12 -8.53 -22.21
N TYR A 149 -11.33 -7.85 -21.08
CA TYR A 149 -10.74 -6.54 -20.80
C TYR A 149 -9.29 -6.73 -20.33
N GLU A 150 -8.46 -5.75 -20.64
CA GLU A 150 -7.02 -5.76 -20.34
C GLU A 150 -6.77 -5.74 -18.82
N ASP A 151 -5.87 -6.61 -18.34
CA ASP A 151 -5.65 -6.84 -16.91
C ASP A 151 -5.10 -5.59 -16.20
N VAL A 152 -5.92 -4.96 -15.37
CA VAL A 152 -5.51 -3.88 -14.44
C VAL A 152 -4.78 -4.45 -13.20
N SER A 153 -3.88 -5.43 -13.42
CA SER A 153 -3.32 -6.29 -12.36
C SER A 153 -2.49 -5.50 -11.33
N LEU A 154 -1.70 -4.52 -11.80
CA LEU A 154 -0.85 -3.67 -10.94
C LEU A 154 -1.67 -2.83 -9.95
N GLU A 155 -2.84 -2.32 -10.35
CA GLU A 155 -3.68 -1.53 -9.45
C GLU A 155 -4.45 -2.38 -8.41
N ARG A 156 -4.62 -3.68 -8.69
CA ARG A 156 -5.33 -4.62 -7.82
C ARG A 156 -4.48 -5.00 -6.61
N GLY A 157 -3.18 -5.26 -6.78
CA GLY A 157 -2.27 -5.59 -5.68
C GLY A 157 -2.23 -4.49 -4.61
N ALA A 158 -1.95 -3.25 -5.03
CA ALA A 158 -1.94 -2.08 -4.14
C ALA A 158 -3.29 -1.88 -3.40
N PHE A 159 -4.42 -2.11 -4.08
CA PHE A 159 -5.75 -2.04 -3.47
C PHE A 159 -5.96 -3.12 -2.39
N LEU A 160 -5.54 -4.37 -2.65
CA LEU A 160 -5.63 -5.47 -1.68
C LEU A 160 -4.81 -5.18 -0.43
N VAL A 161 -3.58 -4.68 -0.60
CA VAL A 161 -2.70 -4.25 0.51
C VAL A 161 -3.36 -3.15 1.34
N GLN A 162 -3.90 -2.10 0.71
CA GLN A 162 -4.57 -1.02 1.44
C GLN A 162 -5.76 -1.50 2.28
N GLN A 163 -6.60 -2.40 1.73
CA GLN A 163 -7.72 -2.98 2.48
C GLN A 163 -7.25 -3.96 3.58
N ALA A 164 -6.15 -4.69 3.36
CA ALA A 164 -5.54 -5.52 4.39
C ALA A 164 -5.03 -4.68 5.57
N MET A 165 -4.30 -3.60 5.30
CA MET A 165 -3.84 -2.67 6.34
C MET A 165 -5.01 -2.04 7.11
N ARG A 166 -6.12 -1.73 6.43
CA ARG A 166 -7.35 -1.24 7.09
C ARG A 166 -7.97 -2.30 8.00
N ALA A 167 -8.09 -3.54 7.55
CA ALA A 167 -8.62 -4.64 8.36
C ALA A 167 -7.72 -4.96 9.55
N PHE A 168 -6.39 -4.95 9.36
CA PHE A 168 -5.39 -5.15 10.41
C PHE A 168 -5.51 -4.08 11.51
N ARG A 169 -5.62 -2.80 11.12
CA ARG A 169 -5.86 -1.68 12.06
C ARG A 169 -7.21 -1.76 12.77
N ALA A 170 -8.21 -2.39 12.16
CA ALA A 170 -9.50 -2.69 12.77
C ALA A 170 -9.50 -3.98 13.62
N ASN A 171 -8.33 -4.58 13.86
CA ASN A 171 -8.13 -5.86 14.56
C ASN A 171 -8.82 -7.08 13.91
N ASN A 172 -9.26 -6.96 12.65
CA ASN A 172 -9.74 -8.09 11.85
C ASN A 172 -8.55 -8.73 11.11
N ILE A 173 -7.77 -9.50 11.86
CA ILE A 173 -6.49 -10.07 11.39
C ILE A 173 -6.70 -11.20 10.37
N GLU A 174 -7.75 -12.01 10.50
CA GLU A 174 -8.07 -13.05 9.51
C GLU A 174 -8.36 -12.46 8.13
N SER A 175 -9.16 -11.40 8.08
CA SER A 175 -9.47 -10.71 6.83
C SER A 175 -8.23 -10.01 6.25
N ALA A 176 -7.38 -9.41 7.09
CA ALA A 176 -6.09 -8.88 6.64
C ALA A 176 -5.19 -9.98 6.03
N LYS A 177 -5.04 -11.12 6.71
CA LYS A 177 -4.29 -12.29 6.23
C LYS A 177 -4.85 -12.77 4.89
N SER A 178 -6.17 -12.96 4.79
CA SER A 178 -6.83 -13.41 3.56
C SER A 178 -6.56 -12.48 2.37
N ARG A 179 -6.64 -11.15 2.55
CA ARG A 179 -6.34 -10.19 1.47
C ARG A 179 -4.89 -10.18 1.04
N LEU A 180 -3.96 -10.32 1.99
CA LEU A 180 -2.53 -10.41 1.69
C LEU A 180 -2.16 -11.75 1.03
N SER A 181 -2.79 -12.86 1.41
CA SER A 181 -2.60 -14.16 0.74
C SER A 181 -3.01 -14.07 -0.73
N LEU A 182 -4.18 -13.50 -1.03
CA LEU A 182 -4.62 -13.26 -2.40
C LEU A 182 -3.63 -12.37 -3.18
N CYS A 183 -3.10 -11.33 -2.54
CA CYS A 183 -2.10 -10.46 -3.16
C CYS A 183 -0.76 -11.20 -3.42
N ALA A 184 -0.31 -12.05 -2.49
CA ALA A 184 0.91 -12.84 -2.65
C ALA A 184 0.77 -13.90 -3.73
N GLU A 185 -0.40 -14.56 -3.84
CA GLU A 185 -0.75 -15.47 -4.93
C GLU A 185 -0.71 -14.74 -6.29
N ASP A 186 -1.45 -13.63 -6.40
CA ASP A 186 -1.54 -12.84 -7.64
C ASP A 186 -0.15 -12.29 -8.08
N ILE A 187 0.80 -12.06 -7.14
CA ILE A 187 2.20 -11.67 -7.44
C ILE A 187 3.08 -12.89 -7.80
N ARG A 188 2.92 -14.04 -7.14
CA ARG A 188 3.66 -15.27 -7.49
C ARG A 188 3.33 -15.74 -8.90
N GLU A 189 2.06 -15.68 -9.32
CA GLU A 189 1.66 -15.97 -10.71
C GLU A 189 2.35 -15.03 -11.72
N GLN A 190 2.49 -13.74 -11.37
CA GLN A 190 3.23 -12.78 -12.21
C GLN A 190 4.73 -13.08 -12.28
N LEU A 191 5.35 -13.51 -11.17
CA LEU A 191 6.75 -13.96 -11.15
C LEU A 191 6.97 -15.22 -12.01
N GLU A 192 6.03 -16.16 -12.02
CA GLU A 192 6.09 -17.34 -12.90
C GLU A 192 5.96 -16.97 -14.39
N ARG A 193 5.09 -16.00 -14.71
CA ARG A 193 4.84 -15.55 -16.09
C ARG A 193 5.92 -14.61 -16.66
N MET A 194 6.50 -13.74 -15.82
CA MET A 194 7.41 -12.67 -16.23
C MET A 194 8.86 -12.88 -15.79
N GLY A 195 9.10 -13.86 -14.92
CA GLY A 195 10.40 -14.09 -14.26
C GLY A 195 10.63 -13.18 -13.05
N ASN A 196 11.73 -13.43 -12.34
CA ASN A 196 12.13 -12.63 -11.17
C ASN A 196 12.57 -11.22 -11.61
N THR A 197 11.66 -10.25 -11.50
CA THR A 197 12.01 -8.82 -11.60
C THR A 197 12.29 -8.24 -10.22
N SER A 198 13.10 -7.18 -10.17
CA SER A 198 13.43 -6.44 -8.95
C SER A 198 12.17 -5.96 -8.21
N GLU A 199 11.21 -5.42 -8.97
CA GLU A 199 9.96 -4.87 -8.47
C GLU A 199 9.01 -5.94 -7.90
N LEU A 200 8.79 -7.05 -8.64
CA LEU A 200 7.93 -8.12 -8.12
C LEU A 200 8.55 -8.81 -6.90
N CYS A 201 9.89 -8.90 -6.83
CA CYS A 201 10.59 -9.39 -5.63
C CYS A 201 10.42 -8.44 -4.42
N SER A 202 10.49 -7.11 -4.61
CA SER A 202 10.29 -6.15 -3.52
C SER A 202 8.84 -6.15 -3.02
N GLN A 203 7.87 -6.12 -3.94
CA GLN A 203 6.44 -6.19 -3.64
C GLN A 203 6.07 -7.48 -2.91
N LEU A 204 6.50 -8.64 -3.42
CA LEU A 204 6.25 -9.92 -2.74
C LEU A 204 6.91 -9.94 -1.37
N GLY A 205 8.17 -9.48 -1.26
CA GLY A 205 8.90 -9.39 0.00
C GLY A 205 8.15 -8.56 1.06
N ALA A 206 7.58 -7.41 0.68
CA ALA A 206 6.77 -6.57 1.56
C ALA A 206 5.44 -7.24 1.96
N VAL A 207 4.72 -7.86 1.01
CA VAL A 207 3.46 -8.56 1.28
C VAL A 207 3.67 -9.77 2.22
N LEU A 208 4.76 -10.51 2.03
CA LEU A 208 5.15 -11.62 2.92
C LEU A 208 5.49 -11.12 4.33
N GLY A 209 6.17 -9.98 4.46
CA GLY A 209 6.40 -9.34 5.77
C GLY A 209 5.08 -8.99 6.48
N MET A 210 4.09 -8.47 5.75
CA MET A 210 2.76 -8.20 6.30
C MET A 210 1.97 -9.48 6.65
N LEU A 211 2.15 -10.58 5.91
CA LEU A 211 1.60 -11.89 6.26
C LEU A 211 2.22 -12.46 7.54
N GLY A 212 3.53 -12.29 7.72
CA GLY A 212 4.24 -12.64 8.95
C GLY A 212 3.69 -11.89 10.17
N ASP A 213 3.44 -10.58 10.03
CA ASP A 213 2.79 -9.79 11.09
C ASP A 213 1.37 -10.26 11.41
N CYS A 214 0.58 -10.66 10.40
CA CYS A 214 -0.75 -11.22 10.63
C CYS A 214 -0.67 -12.54 11.41
N CYS A 215 0.23 -13.45 11.03
CA CYS A 215 0.40 -14.73 11.73
C CYS A 215 0.87 -14.53 13.17
N ARG A 216 1.85 -13.63 13.38
CA ARG A 216 2.32 -13.23 14.72
C ARG A 216 1.20 -12.66 15.58
N ALA A 217 0.35 -11.79 15.02
CA ALA A 217 -0.80 -11.21 15.73
C ALA A 217 -1.88 -12.26 16.06
N MET A 218 -1.98 -13.35 15.29
CA MET A 218 -2.84 -14.51 15.58
C MET A 218 -2.22 -15.52 16.56
N GLY A 219 -0.98 -15.30 17.03
CA GLY A 219 -0.23 -16.24 17.88
C GLY A 219 0.42 -17.41 17.12
N ASP A 220 0.36 -17.42 15.79
CA ASP A 220 0.98 -18.42 14.92
C ASP A 220 2.43 -18.02 14.62
N ALA A 221 3.31 -18.25 15.59
CA ALA A 221 4.74 -17.94 15.49
C ALA A 221 5.44 -18.75 14.37
N GLY A 222 5.05 -20.01 14.17
CA GLY A 222 5.63 -20.90 13.15
C GLY A 222 5.41 -20.35 11.74
N SER A 223 4.15 -20.08 11.35
CA SER A 223 3.88 -19.47 10.04
C SER A 223 4.46 -18.06 9.92
N ALA A 224 4.53 -17.31 11.03
CA ALA A 224 5.13 -15.97 11.02
C ALA A 224 6.62 -16.04 10.64
N VAL A 225 7.40 -16.92 11.26
CA VAL A 225 8.81 -17.15 10.89
C VAL A 225 8.93 -17.55 9.42
N SER A 226 8.16 -18.52 8.93
CA SER A 226 8.23 -18.94 7.52
C SER A 226 7.94 -17.81 6.53
N TYR A 227 6.94 -16.95 6.80
CA TYR A 227 6.67 -15.79 5.95
C TYR A 227 7.75 -14.71 6.02
N PHE A 228 8.36 -14.47 7.19
CA PHE A 228 9.49 -13.55 7.30
C PHE A 228 10.75 -14.10 6.62
N GLU A 229 11.02 -15.40 6.70
CA GLU A 229 12.12 -16.06 5.98
C GLU A 229 11.90 -16.00 4.46
N GLU A 230 10.68 -16.24 3.97
CA GLU A 230 10.34 -16.07 2.55
C GLU A 230 10.50 -14.59 2.11
N SER A 231 10.06 -13.63 2.94
CA SER A 231 10.25 -12.18 2.74
C SER A 231 11.74 -11.83 2.58
N VAL A 232 12.59 -12.29 3.51
CA VAL A 232 14.06 -12.10 3.46
C VAL A 232 14.64 -12.70 2.17
N ASN A 233 14.24 -13.91 1.80
CA ASN A 233 14.72 -14.60 0.60
C ASN A 233 14.36 -13.89 -0.72
N PHE A 234 13.27 -13.14 -0.78
CA PHE A 234 12.95 -12.30 -1.94
C PHE A 234 13.66 -10.95 -1.90
N LEU A 235 13.70 -10.28 -0.75
CA LEU A 235 14.35 -8.96 -0.60
C LEU A 235 15.87 -9.04 -0.81
N LEU A 236 16.52 -10.14 -0.46
CA LEU A 236 17.96 -10.37 -0.73
C LEU A 236 18.31 -10.49 -2.22
N LYS A 237 17.33 -10.72 -3.11
CA LYS A 237 17.54 -10.77 -4.57
C LYS A 237 17.50 -9.39 -5.22
N VAL A 238 17.14 -8.35 -4.47
CA VAL A 238 16.95 -6.98 -4.93
C VAL A 238 18.19 -6.15 -4.61
N PRO A 239 18.62 -5.19 -5.48
CA PRO A 239 19.71 -4.28 -5.15
C PRO A 239 19.45 -3.52 -3.85
N LYS A 240 20.50 -3.34 -3.03
CA LYS A 240 20.39 -2.74 -1.69
C LYS A 240 20.38 -1.20 -1.69
N ASP A 241 20.50 -0.60 -2.87
CA ASP A 241 20.52 0.86 -3.09
C ASP A 241 19.22 1.54 -2.65
N ASP A 242 18.13 0.79 -2.49
CA ASP A 242 16.85 1.28 -1.97
C ASP A 242 16.78 1.18 -0.43
N LEU A 243 16.58 2.34 0.19
CA LEU A 243 16.41 2.51 1.64
C LEU A 243 15.16 1.80 2.19
N GLU A 244 14.05 1.76 1.44
CA GLU A 244 12.80 1.12 1.87
C GLU A 244 12.94 -0.40 1.88
N ILE A 245 13.64 -0.96 0.89
CA ILE A 245 13.95 -2.39 0.78
C ILE A 245 14.91 -2.81 1.90
N THR A 246 15.98 -2.04 2.10
CA THR A 246 16.93 -2.23 3.20
C THR A 246 16.23 -2.19 4.57
N HIS A 247 15.36 -1.20 4.79
CA HIS A 247 14.58 -1.09 6.01
C HIS A 247 13.66 -2.31 6.21
N THR A 248 12.90 -2.70 5.18
CA THR A 248 11.96 -3.83 5.22
C THR A 248 12.69 -5.15 5.49
N LEU A 249 13.80 -5.41 4.81
CA LEU A 249 14.66 -6.59 5.03
C LEU A 249 15.16 -6.65 6.47
N SER A 250 15.65 -5.52 7.00
CA SER A 250 16.11 -5.41 8.39
C SER A 250 14.99 -5.65 9.39
N VAL A 251 13.78 -5.16 9.11
CA VAL A 251 12.61 -5.36 9.98
C VAL A 251 12.16 -6.82 9.97
N SER A 252 12.12 -7.50 8.82
CA SER A 252 11.81 -8.93 8.75
C SER A 252 12.82 -9.78 9.53
N LEU A 253 14.12 -9.52 9.36
CA LEU A 253 15.19 -10.18 10.14
C LEU A 253 15.04 -9.95 11.65
N ASN A 254 14.77 -8.70 12.07
CA ASN A 254 14.53 -8.41 13.49
C ASN A 254 13.30 -9.12 14.04
N LYS A 255 12.21 -9.29 13.26
CA LYS A 255 11.01 -10.00 13.70
C LYS A 255 11.23 -11.50 13.84
N ILE A 256 12.04 -12.11 12.98
CA ILE A 256 12.48 -13.51 13.19
C ILE A 256 13.30 -13.59 14.49
N GLY A 257 14.24 -12.66 14.69
CA GLY A 257 15.03 -12.57 15.92
C GLY A 257 14.17 -12.44 17.18
N ASP A 258 13.15 -11.57 17.15
CA ASP A 258 12.17 -11.40 18.23
C ASP A 258 11.44 -12.72 18.53
N LEU A 259 10.95 -13.42 17.50
CA LEU A 259 10.25 -14.70 17.66
C LEU A 259 11.15 -15.79 18.25
N ARG A 260 12.38 -15.96 17.72
CA ARG A 260 13.36 -16.92 18.26
C ARG A 260 13.77 -16.62 19.69
N TYR A 261 13.87 -15.33 20.04
CA TYR A 261 14.17 -14.89 21.40
C TYR A 261 13.08 -15.31 22.39
N TYR A 262 11.79 -15.13 22.04
CA TYR A 262 10.67 -15.59 22.87
C TYR A 262 10.52 -17.11 22.92
N GLU A 263 10.98 -17.84 21.89
CA GLU A 263 11.10 -19.32 21.91
C GLU A 263 12.26 -19.82 22.79
N GLY A 264 13.16 -18.93 23.23
CA GLY A 264 14.35 -19.27 24.02
C GLY A 264 15.57 -19.69 23.18
N ASP A 265 15.47 -19.69 21.85
CA ASP A 265 16.60 -19.93 20.94
C ASP A 265 17.42 -18.64 20.78
N LEU A 266 18.19 -18.33 21.82
CA LEU A 266 19.00 -17.12 21.89
C LEU A 266 20.10 -17.08 20.82
N GLU A 267 20.66 -18.21 20.40
CA GLU A 267 21.68 -18.24 19.34
C GLU A 267 21.06 -17.97 17.95
N ALA A 268 19.90 -18.55 17.64
CA ALA A 268 19.19 -18.18 16.42
C ALA A 268 18.72 -16.73 16.45
N ALA A 269 18.23 -16.23 17.59
CA ALA A 269 17.84 -14.83 17.75
C ALA A 269 19.03 -13.88 17.48
N ARG A 270 20.18 -14.18 18.09
CA ARG A 270 21.45 -13.46 17.92
C ARG A 270 21.87 -13.42 16.45
N SER A 271 21.82 -14.56 15.75
CA SER A 271 22.17 -14.65 14.34
C SER A 271 21.32 -13.71 13.47
N HIS A 272 20.00 -13.71 13.66
CA HIS A 272 19.08 -12.85 12.90
C HIS A 272 19.24 -11.36 13.22
N TYR A 273 19.41 -11.00 14.50
CA TYR A 273 19.71 -9.62 14.88
C TYR A 273 21.06 -9.14 14.32
N PHE A 274 22.08 -9.99 14.31
CA PHE A 274 23.39 -9.65 13.75
C PHE A 274 23.33 -9.48 12.23
N GLN A 275 22.55 -10.31 11.52
CA GLN A 275 22.27 -10.12 10.10
C GLN A 275 21.56 -8.78 9.84
N SER A 276 20.52 -8.44 10.62
CA SER A 276 19.85 -7.12 10.51
C SER A 276 20.80 -5.95 10.78
N LEU A 277 21.68 -6.08 11.78
CA LEU A 277 22.68 -5.06 12.09
C LEU A 277 23.64 -4.84 10.93
N ASN A 278 24.09 -5.90 10.27
CA ASN A 278 24.98 -5.81 9.12
C ASN A 278 24.30 -5.15 7.91
N VAL A 279 23.05 -5.52 7.59
CA VAL A 279 22.25 -4.85 6.54
C VAL A 279 22.16 -3.34 6.77
N ARG A 280 21.88 -2.92 8.01
CA ARG A 280 21.78 -1.48 8.37
C ARG A 280 23.13 -0.77 8.38
N ARG A 281 24.21 -1.43 8.82
CA ARG A 281 25.58 -0.90 8.80
C ARG A 281 26.11 -0.70 7.38
N ASP A 282 25.80 -1.61 6.45
CA ASP A 282 26.20 -1.45 5.06
C ASP A 282 25.50 -0.23 4.44
N ALA A 283 24.19 -0.09 4.64
CA ALA A 283 23.43 1.04 4.10
C ALA A 283 23.82 2.43 4.65
N ILE A 284 24.45 2.52 5.83
CA ILE A 284 25.04 3.78 6.33
C ILE A 284 26.32 4.17 5.57
N LYS A 285 27.07 3.20 5.04
CA LYS A 285 28.30 3.49 4.25
C LYS A 285 27.95 4.19 2.94
N ASP A 286 26.84 3.75 2.33
CA ASP A 286 26.35 4.26 1.06
C ASP A 286 25.57 5.59 1.23
N HIS A 287 24.92 5.78 2.39
CA HIS A 287 24.13 6.99 2.71
C HIS A 287 24.50 7.64 4.06
N PRO A 288 25.74 8.14 4.24
CA PRO A 288 26.12 8.84 5.45
C PRO A 288 25.30 10.12 5.64
N ASN A 289 24.85 10.36 6.88
CA ASN A 289 23.99 11.46 7.35
C ASN A 289 22.46 11.27 7.26
N VAL A 290 21.93 10.06 7.03
CA VAL A 290 20.48 9.80 7.20
C VAL A 290 20.17 9.51 8.68
N SER A 291 19.53 10.46 9.37
CA SER A 291 19.18 10.40 10.79
C SER A 291 18.45 9.12 11.21
N SER A 292 17.51 8.65 10.39
CA SER A 292 16.73 7.45 10.65
C SER A 292 17.57 6.17 10.62
N GLN A 293 18.56 6.07 9.71
CA GLN A 293 19.46 4.91 9.65
C GLN A 293 20.35 4.81 10.89
N ILE A 294 20.87 5.94 11.40
CA ILE A 294 21.74 5.96 12.59
C ILE A 294 20.96 5.50 13.83
N LEU A 295 19.73 5.98 14.01
CA LEU A 295 18.80 5.49 15.03
C LEU A 295 18.51 4.00 14.89
N ASP A 296 18.33 3.54 13.66
CA ASP A 296 18.04 2.14 13.36
C ASP A 296 19.24 1.20 13.61
N VAL A 297 20.48 1.63 13.35
CA VAL A 297 21.69 0.89 13.74
C VAL A 297 21.85 0.85 15.26
N ALA A 298 21.62 1.97 15.97
CA ALA A 298 21.68 1.99 17.43
C ALA A 298 20.67 1.02 18.08
N VAL A 299 19.44 0.95 17.54
CA VAL A 299 18.43 -0.04 17.99
C VAL A 299 18.85 -1.47 17.68
N SER A 300 19.41 -1.75 16.50
CA SER A 300 19.90 -3.10 16.18
C SER A 300 21.12 -3.51 17.02
N LEU A 301 22.01 -2.57 17.36
CA LEU A 301 23.09 -2.79 18.33
C LEU A 301 22.53 -3.15 19.71
N ALA A 302 21.52 -2.42 20.19
CA ALA A 302 20.86 -2.69 21.46
C ALA A 302 20.25 -4.10 21.52
N LYS A 303 19.58 -4.55 20.44
CA LYS A 303 19.03 -5.91 20.36
C LYS A 303 20.10 -6.99 20.38
N VAL A 304 21.20 -6.82 19.63
CA VAL A 304 22.31 -7.80 19.65
C VAL A 304 22.97 -7.84 21.04
N ALA A 305 23.18 -6.67 21.66
CA ALA A 305 23.76 -6.55 22.99
C ALA A 305 22.91 -7.20 24.09
N ASP A 306 21.58 -7.05 24.02
CA ASP A 306 20.64 -7.69 24.94
C ASP A 306 20.72 -9.22 24.83
N VAL A 307 20.77 -9.79 23.62
CA VAL A 307 20.96 -11.24 23.45
C VAL A 307 22.36 -11.69 23.86
N ASP A 308 23.42 -10.93 23.54
CA ASP A 308 24.77 -11.21 24.02
C ASP A 308 24.81 -11.29 25.57
N ARG A 309 24.12 -10.38 26.27
CA ARG A 309 23.95 -10.40 27.73
C ARG A 309 23.24 -11.66 28.22
N ASN A 310 22.10 -12.01 27.61
CA ASN A 310 21.33 -13.21 27.99
C ASN A 310 22.08 -14.53 27.72
N LEU A 311 23.01 -14.55 26.76
CA LEU A 311 23.96 -15.65 26.53
C LEU A 311 25.17 -15.64 27.47
N GLY A 312 25.27 -14.68 28.40
CA GLY A 312 26.41 -14.51 29.32
C GLY A 312 27.63 -13.80 28.72
N ASN A 313 27.56 -13.35 27.47
CA ASN A 313 28.62 -12.63 26.75
C ASN A 313 28.68 -11.13 27.12
N GLU A 314 28.63 -10.84 28.42
CA GLU A 314 28.41 -9.49 28.95
C GLU A 314 29.47 -8.47 28.53
N GLY A 315 30.71 -8.90 28.25
CA GLY A 315 31.75 -8.01 27.69
C GLY A 315 31.35 -7.46 26.31
N MET A 316 30.90 -8.33 25.41
CA MET A 316 30.42 -7.92 24.08
C MET A 316 29.15 -7.06 24.18
N ALA A 317 28.24 -7.38 25.11
CA ALA A 317 27.04 -6.58 25.33
C ALA A 317 27.39 -5.12 25.68
N ILE A 318 28.30 -4.91 26.63
CA ILE A 318 28.75 -3.57 27.06
C ILE A 318 29.42 -2.82 25.92
N GLU A 319 30.32 -3.44 25.16
CA GLU A 319 30.97 -2.81 24.01
C GLU A 319 29.95 -2.31 22.98
N ARG A 320 28.91 -3.11 22.71
CA ARG A 320 27.84 -2.79 21.74
C ARG A 320 26.87 -1.73 22.25
N PHE A 321 26.51 -1.74 23.54
CA PHE A 321 25.75 -0.65 24.15
C PHE A 321 26.53 0.68 24.10
N GLN A 322 27.83 0.66 24.39
CA GLN A 322 28.70 1.84 24.27
C GLN A 322 28.87 2.31 22.82
N GLU A 323 28.94 1.40 21.85
CA GLU A 323 28.93 1.75 20.42
C GLU A 323 27.62 2.46 20.03
N ALA A 324 26.48 1.93 20.46
CA ALA A 324 25.17 2.53 20.20
C ALA A 324 25.03 3.94 20.81
N ILE A 325 25.48 4.13 22.05
CA ILE A 325 25.48 5.46 22.71
C ILE A 325 26.33 6.45 21.91
N LYS A 326 27.57 6.10 21.54
CA LYS A 326 28.46 7.00 20.76
C LYS A 326 27.87 7.41 19.42
N LEU A 327 27.16 6.49 18.74
CA LEU A 327 26.45 6.79 17.50
C LEU A 327 25.28 7.77 17.71
N LEU A 328 24.52 7.64 18.81
CA LEU A 328 23.44 8.56 19.14
C LEU A 328 23.94 9.92 19.65
N GLU A 329 25.03 9.97 20.40
CA GLU A 329 25.66 11.22 20.86
C GLU A 329 26.22 12.04 19.69
N SER A 330 26.84 11.38 18.71
CA SER A 330 27.41 12.03 17.53
C SER A 330 26.36 12.44 16.47
N LEU A 331 25.16 11.89 16.53
CA LEU A 331 24.02 12.27 15.68
C LEU A 331 23.60 13.73 15.95
N LYS A 332 23.65 14.56 14.90
CA LYS A 332 23.16 15.94 14.92
C LYS A 332 21.80 16.00 14.21
N LEU A 333 20.77 16.43 14.93
CA LEU A 333 19.42 16.58 14.39
C LEU A 333 19.06 18.07 14.23
N ASN A 334 18.28 18.37 13.20
CA ASN A 334 17.78 19.72 12.93
C ASN A 334 16.47 19.99 13.69
N SER A 335 16.08 21.27 13.80
CA SER A 335 14.85 21.67 14.52
C SER A 335 13.55 21.10 13.91
N GLU A 336 13.59 20.63 12.66
CA GLU A 336 12.45 19.99 11.98
C GLU A 336 12.33 18.49 12.31
N GLU A 337 13.35 17.89 12.92
CA GLU A 337 13.46 16.46 13.23
C GLU A 337 13.04 16.12 14.67
N ALA A 338 12.15 16.90 15.29
CA ALA A 338 11.77 16.76 16.70
C ALA A 338 11.32 15.34 17.10
N GLY A 339 10.66 14.60 16.20
CA GLY A 339 10.28 13.19 16.42
C GLY A 339 11.47 12.23 16.45
N PHE A 340 12.53 12.49 15.67
CA PHE A 340 13.77 11.73 15.74
C PHE A 340 14.57 12.07 17.00
N GLU A 341 14.55 13.32 17.47
CA GLU A 341 15.21 13.69 18.74
C GLU A 341 14.50 13.03 19.94
N GLN A 342 13.17 12.99 19.97
CA GLN A 342 12.44 12.24 21.01
C GLN A 342 12.79 10.74 21.00
N ARG A 343 12.85 10.13 19.81
CA ARG A 343 13.26 8.71 19.66
C ARG A 343 14.72 8.49 20.09
N ARG A 344 15.62 9.40 19.72
CA ARG A 344 17.05 9.40 20.10
C ARG A 344 17.23 9.41 21.60
N LEU A 345 16.58 10.36 22.30
CA LEU A 345 16.65 10.49 23.75
C LEU A 345 16.11 9.25 24.46
N SER A 346 14.96 8.71 24.01
CA SER A 346 14.37 7.50 24.59
C SER A 346 15.27 6.26 24.45
N VAL A 347 15.93 6.08 23.29
CA VAL A 347 16.89 4.97 23.11
C VAL A 347 18.16 5.21 23.93
N LEU A 348 18.66 6.44 24.01
CA LEU A 348 19.85 6.79 24.80
C LEU A 348 19.61 6.60 26.31
N GLU A 349 18.43 6.95 26.81
CA GLU A 349 18.00 6.67 28.19
C GLU A 349 17.96 5.16 28.47
N PHE A 350 17.35 4.37 27.59
CA PHE A 350 17.34 2.91 27.69
C PHE A 350 18.75 2.31 27.75
N LEU A 351 19.63 2.72 26.83
CA LEU A 351 21.02 2.25 26.76
C LEU A 351 21.82 2.59 28.02
N ASN A 352 21.67 3.81 28.54
CA ASN A 352 22.31 4.22 29.79
C ASN A 352 21.80 3.42 31.00
N ASN A 353 20.48 3.17 31.08
CA ASN A 353 19.91 2.33 32.13
C ASN A 353 20.45 0.88 32.08
N GLN A 354 20.62 0.30 30.88
CA GLN A 354 21.19 -1.04 30.69
C GLN A 354 22.68 -1.15 31.10
N LEU A 355 23.43 -0.05 31.10
CA LEU A 355 24.79 0.02 31.64
C LEU A 355 24.81 0.33 33.15
N ALA A 356 23.90 1.18 33.62
CA ALA A 356 23.83 1.62 35.02
C ALA A 356 23.38 0.50 35.97
N GLN A 357 22.43 -0.36 35.57
CA GLN A 357 22.00 -1.52 36.36
C GLN A 357 23.19 -2.39 36.78
N LYS A 358 24.15 -2.62 35.87
CA LYS A 358 25.35 -3.38 36.20
C LYS A 358 26.32 -2.63 37.11
N GLN A 359 26.39 -1.30 37.06
CA GLN A 359 27.25 -0.55 38.00
C GLN A 359 26.76 -0.74 39.45
N ALA A 360 25.45 -0.87 39.67
CA ALA A 360 24.90 -1.27 40.97
C ALA A 360 25.23 -2.73 41.33
N ASP A 361 25.05 -3.67 40.39
CA ASP A 361 25.34 -5.10 40.61
C ASP A 361 26.84 -5.45 40.73
N SER A 362 27.73 -4.49 40.46
CA SER A 362 29.20 -4.66 40.55
C SER A 362 29.88 -3.76 41.59
N THR A 363 29.11 -3.00 42.37
CA THR A 363 29.58 -2.43 43.64
C THR A 363 29.42 -3.45 44.77
N PRO A 364 30.51 -3.90 45.42
CA PRO A 364 30.50 -4.96 46.44
C PRO A 364 30.06 -4.49 47.84
#